data_AF-A0A1Y3NRE4-F1
#
_entry.id   AF-A0A1Y3NRE4-F1
#
_cell.length_a   1.000
_cell.length_b   1.000
_cell.length_c   1.000
_cell.angle_alpha   90.00
_cell.angle_beta   90.00
_cell.angle_gamma   90.00
#
_symmetry.space_group_name_H-M   'P 1'
#
loop_
_entity.id
_entity.type
_entity.pdbx_description
1 polymer ?
#
loop_
_entity_poly.entity_id
_entity_poly.type
_entity_poly.pdbx_seq_one_letter_code
_entity_poly.pdbx_strand_id
1 'polypeptide(L)'
;MNFKLLSVLVAVLLASQNANASLTQNQRNALLKLHRNARSAVGASNMKNINWSSDLEASAQNYANKCKGMVHSGPRENLAGASGNKTPEYLFNLWMDEKKDFDKYGNYKKFTSCEANGKDIGHYTQIVWAENTAVGCGFAQCPKSKYKSYLVCQYGKGNIVNRPVYQKSGNNNNSNKNNNNNKSNNLPISDDRCGAGVARCKSGLCCSKYGWCGTSKDHCGTGCQKAFGKCN
;
A
#
# COMPACT_ATOMS: atom_id res chain seq x y z
N MET A 1 -67.43 -31.73 5.07
CA MET A 1 -67.14 -30.28 5.17
C MET A 1 -65.63 -30.14 5.35
N ASN A 2 -64.97 -29.57 4.35
CA ASN A 2 -63.52 -29.46 4.23
C ASN A 2 -62.93 -28.51 5.27
N PHE A 3 -61.89 -28.92 6.01
CA PHE A 3 -60.89 -27.98 6.52
C PHE A 3 -59.49 -28.50 6.18
N LYS A 4 -58.80 -27.64 5.42
CA LYS A 4 -57.59 -27.91 4.65
C LYS A 4 -56.38 -28.10 5.58
N LEU A 5 -55.55 -29.09 5.26
CA LEU A 5 -54.16 -29.12 5.69
C LEU A 5 -53.49 -27.81 5.26
N LEU A 6 -53.12 -26.95 6.21
CA LEU A 6 -52.14 -25.91 5.94
C LEU A 6 -50.75 -26.51 6.07
N SER A 7 -50.11 -26.66 4.92
CA SER A 7 -48.72 -27.03 4.72
C SER A 7 -47.79 -26.13 5.52
N VAL A 8 -46.92 -26.76 6.33
CA VAL A 8 -45.77 -26.12 6.95
C VAL A 8 -44.81 -25.71 5.84
N LEU A 9 -44.77 -24.42 5.51
CA LEU A 9 -43.73 -23.84 4.67
C LEU A 9 -42.41 -23.85 5.44
N VAL A 10 -41.64 -24.93 5.29
CA VAL A 10 -40.22 -24.93 5.65
C VAL A 10 -39.51 -24.04 4.63
N ALA A 11 -39.28 -22.78 4.99
CA ALA A 11 -38.36 -21.92 4.26
C ALA A 11 -36.95 -22.48 4.46
N VAL A 12 -36.52 -23.35 3.55
CA VAL A 12 -35.12 -23.73 3.44
C VAL A 12 -34.39 -22.50 2.93
N LEU A 13 -33.87 -21.70 3.87
CA LEU A 13 -32.80 -20.73 3.60
C LEU A 13 -31.59 -21.53 3.12
N LEU A 14 -31.53 -21.80 1.82
CA LEU A 14 -30.29 -22.12 1.13
C LEU A 14 -29.44 -20.86 1.21
N ALA A 15 -28.76 -20.66 2.35
CA ALA A 15 -27.57 -19.84 2.38
C ALA A 15 -26.61 -20.47 1.37
N SER A 16 -26.53 -19.89 0.19
CA SER A 16 -25.50 -20.23 -0.77
C SER A 16 -24.18 -19.90 -0.09
N GLN A 17 -23.53 -20.94 0.44
CA GLN A 17 -22.19 -20.83 1.02
C GLN A 17 -21.18 -20.67 -0.11
N ASN A 18 -21.28 -19.58 -0.85
CA ASN A 18 -20.12 -19.01 -1.49
C ASN A 18 -19.50 -18.11 -0.43
N ALA A 19 -18.67 -18.70 0.43
CA ALA A 19 -17.70 -17.94 1.20
C ALA A 19 -16.68 -17.36 0.21
N ASN A 20 -17.12 -16.41 -0.61
CA ASN A 20 -16.26 -15.50 -1.34
C ASN A 20 -15.47 -14.78 -0.26
N ALA A 21 -14.18 -15.06 -0.16
CA ALA A 21 -13.30 -14.45 0.81
C ALA A 21 -13.19 -12.95 0.49
N SER A 22 -14.20 -12.17 0.89
CA SER A 22 -14.14 -10.72 0.87
C SER A 22 -13.11 -10.27 1.90
N LEU A 23 -12.38 -9.20 1.60
CA LEU A 23 -11.53 -8.55 2.58
C LEU A 23 -12.38 -8.17 3.80
N THR A 24 -11.86 -8.44 4.99
CA THR A 24 -12.44 -7.90 6.22
C THR A 24 -12.25 -6.38 6.26
N GLN A 25 -13.06 -5.66 7.04
CA GLN A 25 -12.88 -4.22 7.22
C GLN A 25 -11.48 -3.88 7.75
N ASN A 26 -10.93 -4.72 8.63
CA ASN A 26 -9.58 -4.54 9.15
C ASN A 26 -8.52 -4.65 8.05
N GLN A 27 -8.63 -5.61 7.15
CA GLN A 27 -7.71 -5.75 6.02
C GLN A 27 -7.85 -4.59 5.02
N ARG A 28 -9.08 -4.13 4.74
CA ARG A 28 -9.29 -2.90 3.94
C ARG A 28 -8.57 -1.70 4.56
N ASN A 29 -8.77 -1.49 5.85
CA ASN A 29 -8.14 -0.39 6.59
C ASN A 29 -6.61 -0.52 6.59
N ALA A 30 -6.08 -1.74 6.77
CA ALA A 30 -4.65 -2.01 6.75
C ALA A 30 -4.04 -1.73 5.37
N LEU A 31 -4.64 -2.24 4.29
CA LEU A 31 -4.19 -1.97 2.93
C LEU A 31 -4.24 -0.48 2.59
N LEU A 32 -5.33 0.22 2.92
CA LEU A 32 -5.43 1.66 2.70
C LEU A 32 -4.38 2.44 3.50
N LYS A 33 -4.15 2.04 4.76
CA LYS A 33 -3.10 2.63 5.61
C LYS A 33 -1.72 2.43 4.99
N LEU A 34 -1.40 1.22 4.51
CA LEU A 34 -0.14 0.92 3.85
C LEU A 34 0.10 1.78 2.60
N HIS A 35 -0.92 1.94 1.75
CA HIS A 35 -0.85 2.85 0.60
C HIS A 35 -0.57 4.30 1.03
N ARG A 36 -1.35 4.83 1.98
CA ARG A 36 -1.18 6.20 2.48
C ARG A 36 0.21 6.42 3.08
N ASN A 37 0.74 5.43 3.80
CA ASN A 37 2.07 5.51 4.40
C ASN A 37 3.18 5.56 3.34
N ALA A 38 3.11 4.72 2.31
CA ALA A 38 4.05 4.72 1.20
C ALA A 38 4.02 6.07 0.45
N ARG A 39 2.81 6.57 0.17
CA ARG A 39 2.57 7.86 -0.49
C ARG A 39 3.07 9.05 0.33
N SER A 40 2.88 9.05 1.64
CA SER A 40 3.39 10.10 2.52
C SER A 40 4.92 10.09 2.60
N ALA A 41 5.54 8.90 2.61
CA ALA A 41 6.97 8.74 2.81
C ALA A 41 7.83 9.33 1.68
N VAL A 42 7.28 9.55 0.47
CA VAL A 42 8.05 10.12 -0.65
C VAL A 42 8.23 11.64 -0.56
N GLY A 43 7.51 12.33 0.33
CA GLY A 43 7.62 13.79 0.49
C GLY A 43 7.25 14.59 -0.76
N ALA A 44 6.28 14.08 -1.54
CA ALA A 44 5.85 14.72 -2.77
C ALA A 44 4.88 15.88 -2.51
N SER A 45 5.10 17.02 -3.17
CA SER A 45 4.28 18.23 -3.01
C SER A 45 2.88 18.10 -3.60
N ASN A 46 2.70 17.20 -4.56
CA ASN A 46 1.44 17.02 -5.29
C ASN A 46 0.73 15.70 -4.97
N MET A 47 1.12 15.01 -3.89
CA MET A 47 0.56 13.72 -3.52
C MET A 47 -0.91 13.87 -3.09
N LYS A 48 -1.86 13.43 -3.94
CA LYS A 48 -3.27 13.45 -3.59
C LYS A 48 -3.60 12.38 -2.54
N ASN A 49 -4.60 12.65 -1.70
CA ASN A 49 -5.12 11.64 -0.79
C ASN A 49 -5.77 10.50 -1.59
N ILE A 50 -5.48 9.27 -1.18
CA ILE A 50 -6.06 8.06 -1.76
C ILE A 50 -7.17 7.54 -0.84
N ASN A 51 -8.28 7.13 -1.43
CA ASN A 51 -9.45 6.62 -0.74
C ASN A 51 -9.80 5.22 -1.24
N TRP A 52 -10.51 4.47 -0.39
CA TRP A 52 -11.05 3.17 -0.78
C TRP A 52 -12.24 3.36 -1.71
N SER A 53 -12.30 2.60 -2.79
CA SER A 53 -13.42 2.57 -3.73
C SER A 53 -14.08 1.20 -3.71
N SER A 54 -15.37 1.16 -3.35
CA SER A 54 -16.18 -0.06 -3.36
C SER A 54 -16.27 -0.70 -4.75
N ASP A 55 -16.32 0.10 -5.80
CA ASP A 55 -16.45 -0.39 -7.17
C ASP A 55 -15.15 -1.06 -7.65
N LEU A 56 -14.00 -0.46 -7.32
CA LEU A 56 -12.69 -1.06 -7.58
C LEU A 56 -12.49 -2.33 -6.73
N GLU A 57 -12.94 -2.35 -5.47
CA GLU A 57 -12.91 -3.55 -4.63
C GLU A 57 -13.76 -4.67 -5.23
N ALA A 58 -15.00 -4.37 -5.63
CA ALA A 58 -15.89 -5.36 -6.24
C ALA A 58 -15.28 -5.96 -7.52
N SER A 59 -14.73 -5.11 -8.40
CA SER A 59 -14.02 -5.54 -9.61
C SER A 59 -12.79 -6.40 -9.28
N ALA A 60 -11.93 -5.93 -8.38
CA ALA A 60 -10.71 -6.64 -7.98
C ALA A 60 -11.02 -7.97 -7.29
N GLN A 61 -12.06 -8.05 -6.45
CA GLN A 61 -12.49 -9.27 -5.78
C GLN A 61 -13.05 -10.28 -6.79
N ASN A 62 -13.88 -9.82 -7.73
CA ASN A 62 -14.38 -10.65 -8.82
C ASN A 62 -13.24 -11.23 -9.66
N TYR A 63 -12.15 -10.48 -9.85
CA TYR A 63 -10.97 -10.98 -10.54
C TYR A 63 -10.14 -11.95 -9.69
N ALA A 64 -9.89 -11.61 -8.42
CA ALA A 64 -9.17 -12.45 -7.47
C ALA A 64 -9.79 -13.85 -7.34
N ASN A 65 -11.13 -13.92 -7.27
CA ASN A 65 -11.89 -15.16 -7.18
C ASN A 65 -11.69 -16.11 -8.37
N LYS A 66 -11.24 -15.59 -9.53
CA LYS A 66 -10.95 -16.42 -10.72
C LYS A 66 -9.63 -17.18 -10.60
N CYS A 67 -8.76 -16.80 -9.64
CA CYS A 67 -7.48 -17.48 -9.38
C CYS A 67 -6.59 -17.68 -10.61
N LYS A 68 -6.57 -16.71 -11.55
CA LYS A 68 -5.85 -16.79 -12.83
C LYS A 68 -4.33 -16.69 -12.71
N GLY A 69 -3.78 -16.39 -11.52
CA GLY A 69 -2.35 -16.23 -11.30
C GLY A 69 -1.82 -14.85 -11.70
N MET A 70 -0.56 -14.76 -12.14
CA MET A 70 0.10 -13.48 -12.45
C MET A 70 -0.23 -13.00 -13.87
N VAL A 71 -1.51 -12.90 -14.19
CA VAL A 71 -2.02 -12.36 -15.46
C VAL A 71 -2.94 -11.20 -15.13
N HIS A 72 -2.66 -10.02 -15.70
CA HIS A 72 -3.45 -8.83 -15.46
C HIS A 72 -4.83 -8.89 -16.11
N SER A 73 -5.82 -8.32 -15.43
CA SER A 73 -7.17 -8.14 -15.98
C SER A 73 -7.29 -6.89 -16.85
N GLY A 74 -6.38 -5.93 -16.67
CA GLY A 74 -6.37 -4.64 -17.33
C GLY A 74 -5.27 -3.73 -16.80
N PRO A 75 -5.24 -2.46 -17.24
CA PRO A 75 -4.27 -1.48 -16.77
C PRO A 75 -4.56 -1.06 -15.31
N ARG A 76 -3.55 -0.46 -14.65
CA ARG A 76 -3.66 0.11 -13.29
C ARG A 76 -4.08 -0.95 -12.26
N GLU A 77 -3.34 -2.03 -12.25
CA GLU A 77 -3.58 -3.17 -11.38
C GLU A 77 -2.25 -3.67 -10.83
N ASN A 78 -2.22 -4.04 -9.56
CA ASN A 78 -1.12 -4.77 -8.96
C ASN A 78 -1.59 -6.18 -8.58
N LEU A 79 -0.77 -7.18 -8.88
CA LEU A 79 -1.01 -8.58 -8.53
C LEU A 79 0.10 -9.08 -7.61
N ALA A 80 -0.26 -9.82 -6.57
CA ALA A 80 0.69 -10.52 -5.73
C ALA A 80 0.16 -11.90 -5.36
N GLY A 81 1.03 -12.89 -5.30
CA GLY A 81 0.65 -14.24 -4.93
C GLY A 81 1.74 -14.99 -4.19
N ALA A 82 1.33 -15.87 -3.27
CA ALA A 82 2.23 -16.70 -2.49
C ALA A 82 1.77 -18.16 -2.49
N SER A 83 2.72 -19.10 -2.41
CA SER A 83 2.47 -20.55 -2.45
C SER A 83 1.82 -21.13 -1.19
N GLY A 84 1.67 -20.34 -0.13
CA GLY A 84 1.00 -20.75 1.11
C GLY A 84 0.10 -19.65 1.64
N ASN A 85 -0.51 -19.92 2.80
CA ASN A 85 -1.39 -18.96 3.45
C ASN A 85 -0.60 -17.73 3.90
N LYS A 86 -0.95 -16.58 3.34
CA LYS A 86 -0.35 -15.27 3.64
C LYS A 86 -1.45 -14.23 3.71
N THR A 87 -1.21 -13.17 4.49
CA THR A 87 -2.16 -12.08 4.62
C THR A 87 -2.06 -11.11 3.43
N PRO A 88 -3.10 -10.30 3.16
CA PRO A 88 -3.03 -9.24 2.16
C PRO A 88 -1.88 -8.25 2.40
N GLU A 89 -1.57 -7.92 3.66
CA GLU A 89 -0.49 -7.01 4.03
C GLU A 89 0.88 -7.58 3.68
N TYR A 90 1.08 -8.89 3.88
CA TYR A 90 2.30 -9.57 3.43
C TYR A 90 2.47 -9.45 1.91
N LEU A 91 1.39 -9.71 1.16
CA LEU A 91 1.41 -9.63 -0.31
C LEU A 91 1.63 -8.20 -0.81
N PHE A 92 1.04 -7.20 -0.15
CA PHE A 92 1.30 -5.79 -0.42
C PHE A 92 2.79 -5.44 -0.26
N ASN A 93 3.45 -5.96 0.78
CA ASN A 93 4.85 -5.66 1.03
C ASN A 93 5.79 -6.21 -0.06
N LEU A 94 5.39 -7.26 -0.79
CA LEU A 94 6.15 -7.74 -1.96
C LEU A 94 6.24 -6.64 -3.05
N TRP A 95 5.19 -5.84 -3.24
CA TRP A 95 5.22 -4.70 -4.15
C TRP A 95 6.13 -3.57 -3.64
N MET A 96 6.25 -3.42 -2.33
CA MET A 96 7.10 -2.40 -1.72
C MET A 96 8.59 -2.72 -1.84
N ASP A 97 8.97 -3.97 -2.05
CA ASP A 97 10.37 -4.37 -2.24
C ASP A 97 11.02 -3.72 -3.48
N GLU A 98 10.21 -3.37 -4.48
CA GLU A 98 10.64 -2.63 -5.68
C GLU A 98 11.12 -1.20 -5.37
N LYS A 99 10.77 -0.65 -4.20
CA LYS A 99 11.19 0.70 -3.79
C LYS A 99 12.70 0.90 -3.92
N LYS A 100 13.49 -0.10 -3.52
CA LYS A 100 14.96 -0.02 -3.56
C LYS A 100 15.48 0.18 -4.99
N ASP A 101 14.87 -0.50 -5.95
CA ASP A 101 15.26 -0.47 -7.35
C ASP A 101 14.71 0.78 -8.03
N PHE A 102 13.49 1.22 -7.66
CA PHE A 102 12.97 2.51 -8.09
C PHE A 102 13.81 3.68 -7.59
N ASP A 103 14.22 3.69 -6.31
CA ASP A 103 15.05 4.76 -5.77
C ASP A 103 16.42 4.83 -6.43
N LYS A 104 16.95 3.68 -6.88
CA LYS A 104 18.27 3.56 -7.51
C LYS A 104 18.24 3.82 -9.02
N TYR A 105 17.24 3.32 -9.73
CA TYR A 105 17.20 3.27 -11.19
C TYR A 105 15.97 3.95 -11.81
N GLY A 106 14.90 4.13 -11.04
CA GLY A 106 13.65 4.72 -11.51
C GLY A 106 13.73 6.23 -11.70
N ASN A 107 12.73 6.78 -12.39
CA ASN A 107 12.61 8.21 -12.61
C ASN A 107 11.22 8.73 -12.20
N TYR A 108 11.14 9.38 -11.04
CA TYR A 108 9.89 9.95 -10.55
C TYR A 108 9.34 11.08 -11.44
N LYS A 109 10.19 11.78 -12.21
CA LYS A 109 9.77 12.88 -13.09
C LYS A 109 9.14 12.39 -14.39
N LYS A 110 9.45 11.16 -14.80
CA LYS A 110 8.95 10.59 -16.06
C LYS A 110 8.93 9.07 -15.96
N PHE A 111 7.73 8.52 -15.83
CA PHE A 111 7.50 7.08 -15.93
C PHE A 111 7.60 6.65 -17.39
N THR A 112 8.44 5.66 -17.67
CA THR A 112 8.66 5.12 -19.02
C THR A 112 8.15 3.69 -19.17
N SER A 113 8.34 2.87 -18.14
CA SER A 113 8.10 1.43 -18.15
C SER A 113 7.94 0.92 -16.73
N CYS A 114 7.31 -0.25 -16.59
CA CYS A 114 7.22 -0.97 -15.32
C CYS A 114 8.56 -1.57 -14.85
N GLU A 115 9.61 -1.45 -15.66
CA GLU A 115 10.96 -1.90 -15.35
C GLU A 115 11.96 -0.74 -15.51
N ALA A 116 13.00 -0.74 -14.68
CA ALA A 116 14.17 0.12 -14.82
C ALA A 116 15.44 -0.71 -14.61
N ASN A 117 16.37 -0.68 -15.58
CA ASN A 117 17.61 -1.47 -15.54
C ASN A 117 17.36 -2.99 -15.30
N GLY A 118 16.33 -3.54 -15.96
CA GLY A 118 15.92 -4.94 -15.82
C GLY A 118 15.39 -5.31 -14.43
N LYS A 119 14.96 -4.33 -13.64
CA LYS A 119 14.33 -4.51 -12.33
C LYS A 119 12.90 -3.98 -12.35
N ASP A 120 11.99 -4.74 -11.74
CA ASP A 120 10.60 -4.33 -11.60
C ASP A 120 10.48 -3.12 -10.67
N ILE A 121 9.71 -2.12 -11.13
CA ILE A 121 9.37 -0.89 -10.40
C ILE A 121 7.88 -0.53 -10.52
N GLY A 122 7.13 -1.28 -11.34
CA GLY A 122 5.76 -0.97 -11.75
C GLY A 122 4.76 -1.00 -10.59
N HIS A 123 4.90 -1.94 -9.67
CA HIS A 123 3.99 -2.05 -8.54
C HIS A 123 4.20 -0.91 -7.54
N TYR A 124 5.46 -0.58 -7.22
CA TYR A 124 5.76 0.54 -6.32
C TYR A 124 5.35 1.88 -6.92
N THR A 125 5.68 2.13 -8.19
CA THR A 125 5.29 3.38 -8.88
C THR A 125 3.78 3.58 -8.93
N GLN A 126 3.00 2.50 -9.08
CA GLN A 126 1.54 2.55 -9.01
C GLN A 126 1.04 2.96 -7.62
N ILE A 127 1.65 2.46 -6.54
CA ILE A 127 1.30 2.81 -5.16
C ILE A 127 1.55 4.30 -4.89
N VAL A 128 2.71 4.82 -5.30
CA VAL A 128 3.13 6.21 -5.04
C VAL A 128 2.75 7.18 -6.17
N TRP A 129 1.82 6.81 -7.04
CA TRP A 129 1.37 7.68 -8.13
C TRP A 129 0.57 8.87 -7.62
N ALA A 130 1.13 10.08 -7.67
CA ALA A 130 0.61 11.28 -7.01
C ALA A 130 -0.84 11.60 -7.37
N GLU A 131 -1.22 11.46 -8.63
CA GLU A 131 -2.55 11.82 -9.11
C GLU A 131 -3.64 10.80 -8.77
N ASN A 132 -3.28 9.62 -8.27
CA ASN A 132 -4.26 8.58 -7.95
C ASN A 132 -5.01 8.90 -6.65
N THR A 133 -6.35 8.87 -6.71
CA THR A 133 -7.22 9.15 -5.55
C THR A 133 -8.06 7.96 -5.12
N ALA A 134 -8.01 6.84 -5.85
CA ALA A 134 -8.84 5.67 -5.58
C ALA A 134 -8.06 4.36 -5.69
N VAL A 135 -8.32 3.46 -4.75
CA VAL A 135 -7.88 2.05 -4.77
C VAL A 135 -8.99 1.16 -4.24
N GLY A 136 -9.11 -0.03 -4.80
CA GLY A 136 -9.89 -1.11 -4.21
C GLY A 136 -9.20 -2.43 -4.49
N CYS A 137 -9.24 -3.35 -3.54
CA CYS A 137 -8.53 -4.61 -3.64
C CYS A 137 -9.46 -5.81 -3.43
N GLY A 138 -9.07 -6.94 -3.99
CA GLY A 138 -9.68 -8.23 -3.79
C GLY A 138 -8.65 -9.24 -3.34
N PHE A 139 -9.03 -10.16 -2.46
CA PHE A 139 -8.15 -11.18 -1.94
C PHE A 139 -8.81 -12.54 -2.03
N ALA A 140 -8.10 -13.55 -2.51
CA ALA A 140 -8.64 -14.90 -2.65
C ALA A 140 -7.66 -15.95 -2.13
N GLN A 141 -8.25 -17.00 -1.53
CA GLN A 141 -7.55 -18.26 -1.32
C GLN A 141 -7.82 -19.17 -2.52
N CYS A 142 -6.76 -19.58 -3.19
CA CYS A 142 -6.76 -20.32 -4.45
C CYS A 142 -6.13 -21.70 -4.25
N PRO A 143 -6.82 -22.67 -3.62
CA PRO A 143 -6.25 -23.95 -3.21
C PRO A 143 -5.74 -24.81 -4.37
N LYS A 144 -6.24 -24.60 -5.60
CA LYS A 144 -5.79 -25.31 -6.81
C LYS A 144 -4.68 -24.58 -7.58
N SER A 145 -4.34 -23.35 -7.20
CA SER A 145 -3.30 -22.54 -7.84
C SER A 145 -1.93 -22.78 -7.21
N LYS A 146 -0.85 -22.44 -7.94
CA LYS A 146 0.49 -22.28 -7.37
C LYS A 146 0.61 -21.06 -6.45
N TYR A 147 -0.29 -20.09 -6.59
CA TYR A 147 -0.44 -18.94 -5.71
C TYR A 147 -1.67 -19.16 -4.82
N LYS A 148 -1.48 -19.80 -3.67
CA LYS A 148 -2.55 -20.13 -2.72
C LYS A 148 -3.19 -18.89 -2.11
N SER A 149 -2.41 -17.88 -1.74
CA SER A 149 -2.95 -16.56 -1.36
C SER A 149 -2.70 -15.59 -2.50
N TYR A 150 -3.73 -14.87 -2.92
CA TYR A 150 -3.70 -14.03 -4.11
C TYR A 150 -4.38 -12.68 -3.83
N LEU A 151 -3.63 -11.59 -4.05
CA LEU A 151 -4.07 -10.21 -3.86
C LEU A 151 -4.09 -9.49 -5.21
N VAL A 152 -5.20 -8.83 -5.49
CA VAL A 152 -5.41 -7.95 -6.64
C VAL A 152 -5.76 -6.58 -6.09
N CYS A 153 -5.05 -5.52 -6.48
CA CYS A 153 -5.46 -4.14 -6.20
C CYS A 153 -5.60 -3.39 -7.51
N GLN A 154 -6.74 -2.72 -7.71
CA GLN A 154 -7.01 -1.89 -8.87
C GLN A 154 -7.04 -0.42 -8.46
N TYR A 155 -6.57 0.44 -9.36
CA TYR A 155 -6.35 1.86 -9.10
C TYR A 155 -7.07 2.72 -10.13
N GLY A 156 -7.56 3.88 -9.68
CA GLY A 156 -8.21 4.84 -10.57
C GLY A 156 -7.24 5.43 -11.61
N LYS A 157 -6.00 5.67 -11.22
CA LYS A 157 -4.94 6.23 -12.06
C LYS A 157 -3.57 5.67 -11.70
N GLY A 158 -2.66 5.60 -12.66
CA GLY A 158 -1.27 5.26 -12.40
C GLY A 158 -0.53 4.81 -13.63
N ASN A 159 0.80 4.78 -13.52
CA ASN A 159 1.74 4.24 -14.51
C ASN A 159 1.46 4.70 -15.94
N ILE A 160 1.10 5.98 -16.09
CA ILE A 160 0.86 6.57 -17.41
C ILE A 160 2.22 6.93 -18.01
N VAL A 161 2.55 6.29 -19.14
CA VAL A 161 3.81 6.52 -19.86
C VAL A 161 3.96 8.01 -20.18
N ASN A 162 5.19 8.51 -20.04
CA ASN A 162 5.57 9.91 -20.22
C ASN A 162 4.94 10.92 -19.23
N ARG A 163 4.38 10.44 -18.11
CA ARG A 163 3.90 11.31 -17.02
C ARG A 163 4.76 11.14 -15.76
N PRO A 164 4.87 12.16 -14.90
CA PRO A 164 5.57 12.03 -13.63
C PRO A 164 4.83 11.07 -12.69
N VAL A 165 5.58 10.26 -11.95
CA VAL A 165 5.05 9.44 -10.84
C VAL A 165 4.56 10.36 -9.73
N TYR A 166 5.38 11.35 -9.37
CA TYR A 166 5.05 12.41 -8.41
C TYR A 166 5.99 13.61 -8.60
N GLN A 167 5.70 14.74 -7.95
CA GLN A 167 6.58 15.91 -7.89
C GLN A 167 7.18 16.01 -6.49
N LYS A 168 8.51 16.09 -6.38
CA LYS A 168 9.15 16.44 -5.11
C LYS A 168 8.98 17.94 -4.89
N SER A 169 8.75 18.35 -3.64
CA SER A 169 8.82 19.76 -3.27
C SER A 169 10.14 20.34 -3.76
N GLY A 170 10.08 21.32 -4.65
CA GLY A 170 11.27 21.97 -5.15
C GLY A 170 12.00 22.63 -3.99
N ASN A 171 13.29 22.33 -3.82
CA ASN A 171 14.19 23.43 -3.44
C ASN A 171 14.14 24.37 -4.63
N ASN A 172 13.40 25.47 -4.52
CA ASN A 172 13.62 26.63 -5.37
C ASN A 172 15.06 27.06 -5.09
N ASN A 173 16.02 26.50 -5.81
CA ASN A 173 17.36 27.05 -5.93
C ASN A 173 17.25 28.33 -6.76
N ASN A 174 16.64 29.37 -6.18
CA ASN A 174 17.13 30.70 -6.42
C ASN A 174 18.29 30.85 -5.44
N SER A 175 19.51 30.75 -5.97
CA SER A 175 20.75 30.95 -5.24
C SER A 175 20.76 32.35 -4.67
N ASN A 176 20.24 32.51 -3.45
CA ASN A 176 20.72 33.57 -2.57
C ASN A 176 21.32 32.86 -1.34
N LYS A 177 22.65 32.77 -1.36
CA LYS A 177 23.45 32.36 -0.21
C LYS A 177 23.02 33.24 0.97
N ASN A 178 22.45 32.61 1.99
CA ASN A 178 22.78 32.96 3.35
C ASN A 178 22.70 31.69 4.20
N ASN A 179 23.88 31.25 4.61
CA ASN A 179 24.06 30.30 5.70
C ASN A 179 23.20 30.74 6.88
N ASN A 180 22.38 29.83 7.41
CA ASN A 180 22.24 29.72 8.85
C ASN A 180 21.79 28.30 9.24
N ASN A 181 22.55 27.77 10.19
CA ASN A 181 22.45 26.45 10.79
C ASN A 181 21.12 26.23 11.54
N ASN A 182 20.82 24.96 11.80
CA ASN A 182 19.73 24.41 12.65
C ASN A 182 18.35 24.15 11.99
N LYS A 183 18.22 22.99 11.31
CA LYS A 183 16.92 22.41 10.90
C LYS A 183 16.61 21.03 11.49
N SER A 184 17.21 20.69 12.64
CA SER A 184 16.89 19.44 13.37
C SER A 184 15.92 19.65 14.55
N ASN A 185 15.73 20.89 15.00
CA ASN A 185 15.01 21.18 16.26
C ASN A 185 13.52 21.54 16.12
N ASN A 186 12.93 21.53 14.92
CA ASN A 186 11.54 21.94 14.72
C ASN A 186 10.67 20.91 13.97
N LEU A 187 11.00 19.62 14.09
CA LEU A 187 10.13 18.54 13.59
C LEU A 187 8.99 18.28 14.59
N PRO A 188 7.76 17.99 14.11
CA PRO A 188 6.65 17.65 14.99
C PRO A 188 6.97 16.37 15.79
N ILE A 189 6.39 16.26 16.99
CA ILE A 189 6.52 15.07 17.83
C ILE A 189 5.43 14.06 17.43
N SER A 190 5.79 12.79 17.25
CA SER A 190 4.86 11.72 16.84
C SER A 190 5.05 10.44 17.66
N ASP A 191 3.94 9.71 17.83
CA ASP A 191 3.93 8.36 18.41
C ASP A 191 3.94 7.26 17.33
N ASP A 192 3.91 7.62 16.05
CA ASP A 192 3.75 6.68 14.92
C ASP A 192 4.95 6.71 13.96
N ARG A 193 5.24 7.86 13.34
CA ARG A 193 6.28 7.99 12.30
C ARG A 193 7.41 8.91 12.72
N CYS A 194 8.60 8.66 12.20
CA CYS A 194 9.79 9.49 12.45
C CYS A 194 10.76 9.48 11.28
N GLY A 195 11.71 10.40 11.31
CA GLY A 195 12.74 10.54 10.29
C GLY A 195 12.91 11.98 9.82
N ALA A 196 13.95 12.21 9.02
CA ALA A 196 14.26 13.53 8.47
C ALA A 196 13.05 14.10 7.70
N GLY A 197 12.62 15.31 8.07
CA GLY A 197 11.46 15.97 7.44
C GLY A 197 10.09 15.38 7.78
N VAL A 198 10.03 14.34 8.64
CA VAL A 198 8.78 13.69 9.05
C VAL A 198 8.40 14.13 10.46
N ALA A 199 9.11 13.62 11.47
CA ALA A 199 8.81 13.86 12.88
C ALA A 199 9.95 13.31 13.76
N ARG A 200 10.00 13.77 15.01
CA ARG A 200 10.76 13.12 16.08
C ARG A 200 9.80 12.25 16.89
N CYS A 201 10.23 11.05 17.24
CA CYS A 201 9.47 10.23 18.15
C CYS A 201 9.32 10.91 19.51
N LYS A 202 8.17 10.71 20.14
CA LYS A 202 7.93 11.14 21.52
C LYS A 202 8.99 10.59 22.46
N SER A 203 9.23 11.33 23.55
CA SER A 203 10.23 10.97 24.55
C SER A 203 10.06 9.51 25.00
N GLY A 204 11.15 8.75 24.99
CA GLY A 204 11.17 7.32 25.33
C GLY A 204 11.00 6.36 24.15
N LEU A 205 10.56 6.84 22.98
CA LEU A 205 10.41 6.02 21.77
C LEU A 205 11.66 6.09 20.87
N CYS A 206 11.95 4.98 20.22
CA CYS A 206 13.03 4.85 19.25
C CYS A 206 12.52 5.06 17.84
N CYS A 207 13.36 5.63 16.98
CA CYS A 207 13.04 5.77 15.57
C CYS A 207 13.71 4.64 14.79
N SER A 208 12.93 3.66 14.33
CA SER A 208 13.46 2.51 13.59
C SER A 208 14.14 2.93 12.28
N LYS A 209 14.97 2.06 11.70
CA LYS A 209 15.53 2.25 10.35
C LYS A 209 14.46 2.42 9.26
N TYR A 210 13.22 2.02 9.55
CA TYR A 210 12.06 2.11 8.65
C TYR A 210 11.18 3.34 8.93
N GLY A 211 11.58 4.22 9.86
CA GLY A 211 10.89 5.47 10.17
C GLY A 211 9.62 5.30 11.00
N TRP A 212 9.64 4.33 11.93
CA TRP A 212 8.55 4.07 12.88
C TRP A 212 8.99 4.34 14.31
N CYS A 213 8.08 4.89 15.11
CA CYS A 213 8.28 5.07 16.54
C CYS A 213 7.86 3.83 17.32
N GLY A 214 8.71 3.37 18.22
CA GLY A 214 8.42 2.21 19.08
C GLY A 214 9.52 1.92 20.07
N THR A 215 9.29 0.96 20.96
CA THR A 215 10.23 0.57 22.03
C THR A 215 10.88 -0.80 21.83
N SER A 216 10.47 -1.56 20.81
CA SER A 216 11.01 -2.91 20.58
C SER A 216 12.44 -2.87 20.05
N LYS A 217 13.13 -4.01 20.11
CA LYS A 217 14.49 -4.18 19.57
C LYS A 217 14.58 -3.79 18.08
N ASP A 218 13.52 -4.01 17.31
CA ASP A 218 13.47 -3.63 15.88
C ASP A 218 13.42 -2.11 15.66
N HIS A 219 12.99 -1.36 16.69
CA HIS A 219 12.95 0.10 16.67
C HIS A 219 14.24 0.71 17.24
N CYS A 220 14.74 0.15 18.34
CA CYS A 220 15.87 0.71 19.09
C CYS A 220 17.24 0.15 18.70
N GLY A 221 17.29 -0.98 17.99
CA GLY A 221 18.51 -1.69 17.63
C GLY A 221 19.19 -1.18 16.36
N THR A 222 19.80 -2.07 15.61
CA THR A 222 20.64 -1.74 14.45
C THR A 222 19.88 -0.91 13.40
N GLY A 223 20.42 0.28 13.10
CA GLY A 223 19.85 1.22 12.13
C GLY A 223 18.84 2.21 12.73
N CYS A 224 18.67 2.22 14.05
CA CYS A 224 17.89 3.24 14.74
C CYS A 224 18.42 4.66 14.44
N GLN A 225 17.52 5.58 14.12
CA GLN A 225 17.83 6.95 13.70
C GLN A 225 17.91 7.88 14.90
N LYS A 226 19.11 8.01 15.50
CA LYS A 226 19.38 8.79 16.73
C LYS A 226 18.94 10.27 16.67
N ALA A 227 18.90 10.86 15.49
CA ALA A 227 18.43 12.23 15.29
C ALA A 227 16.90 12.40 15.49
N PHE A 228 16.15 11.30 15.49
CA PHE A 228 14.68 11.31 15.49
C PHE A 228 14.04 10.42 16.58
N GLY A 229 14.84 9.81 17.46
CA GLY A 229 14.36 9.01 18.58
C GLY A 229 15.51 8.49 19.45
N LYS A 230 15.20 7.81 20.55
CA LYS A 230 16.20 7.12 21.37
C LYS A 230 16.75 5.90 20.62
N CYS A 231 18.00 5.52 20.82
CA CYS A 231 18.55 4.26 20.30
C CYS A 231 19.39 3.59 21.38
N ASN A 232 19.45 2.25 21.37
CA ASN A 232 20.24 1.45 22.31
C ASN A 232 21.61 1.09 21.75
#